data_AF-A0A928VZG5-F1
#
_entry.id   AF-A0A928VZG5-F1
#
_cell.length_a   1.000
_cell.length_b   1.000
_cell.length_c   1.000
_cell.angle_alpha   90.00
_cell.angle_beta   90.00
_cell.angle_gamma   90.00
#
_symmetry.space_group_name_H-M   'P 1'
#
loop_
_entity.id
_entity.type
_entity.pdbx_description
1 polymer ?
#
loop_
_entity_poly.entity_id
_entity_poly.type
_entity_poly.pdbx_seq_one_letter_code
_entity_poly.pdbx_strand_id
1 'polypeptide(L)'
;MSSGGVHQNVSLGDNTGELRVAAAGENAKQVLGDGSTIAIGSLDTTEEQITSAQAIELLAQMQALLETANLPDAQKGKAQKFLAAAKEEATESEPDKDYIKSNLERVTKTLEATTATVTASTGLWQSLKPIFTRLAPWLGVAATYFVGGL
;
A
#
# COMPACT_ATOMS: atom_id res chain seq x y z
N MET A 1 -65.93 -5.54 -27.31
CA MET A 1 -66.00 -5.94 -25.89
C MET A 1 -64.78 -6.82 -25.64
N SER A 2 -63.62 -6.29 -25.28
CA SER A 2 -63.20 -5.70 -23.98
C SER A 2 -62.59 -6.74 -23.04
N SER A 3 -61.45 -6.34 -22.46
CA SER A 3 -60.70 -6.91 -21.32
C SER A 3 -59.86 -8.15 -21.63
N GLY A 4 -58.64 -8.31 -21.12
CA GLY A 4 -57.79 -7.57 -20.18
C GLY A 4 -56.46 -8.37 -20.15
N GLY A 5 -55.27 -7.77 -20.06
CA GLY A 5 -54.76 -7.13 -18.86
C GLY A 5 -53.85 -8.08 -18.07
N VAL A 6 -52.53 -7.82 -18.16
CA VAL A 6 -51.48 -8.00 -17.12
C VAL A 6 -51.14 -9.49 -16.80
N HIS A 7 -49.93 -9.97 -16.51
CA HIS A 7 -48.87 -9.49 -15.63
C HIS A 7 -47.49 -10.06 -16.02
N GLN A 8 -46.48 -9.19 -15.97
CA GLN A 8 -45.09 -9.60 -15.85
C GLN A 8 -44.83 -10.09 -14.41
N ASN A 9 -44.19 -11.24 -14.26
CA ASN A 9 -43.72 -11.70 -12.95
C ASN A 9 -42.21 -11.47 -12.85
N VAL A 10 -41.82 -10.34 -12.28
CA VAL A 10 -40.50 -10.16 -11.65
C VAL A 10 -40.60 -10.78 -10.27
N SER A 11 -39.81 -11.83 -10.02
CA SER A 11 -39.59 -12.34 -8.66
C SER A 11 -38.12 -12.12 -8.29
N LEU A 12 -37.92 -11.19 -7.34
CA LEU A 12 -36.66 -10.86 -6.70
C LEU A 12 -36.63 -11.54 -5.32
N GLY A 13 -35.46 -12.09 -4.97
CA GLY A 13 -35.07 -12.51 -3.62
C GLY A 13 -35.28 -14.01 -3.36
N ASP A 14 -34.43 -14.72 -2.63
CA ASP A 14 -33.16 -14.42 -1.99
C ASP A 14 -32.44 -15.78 -1.76
N ASN A 15 -31.16 -15.69 -1.44
CA ASN A 15 -30.20 -16.71 -1.06
C ASN A 15 -30.79 -17.86 -0.20
N THR A 16 -30.33 -19.11 -0.32
CA THR A 16 -29.13 -19.59 0.37
C THR A 16 -28.76 -20.96 -0.21
N GLY A 17 -27.78 -21.01 -1.11
CA GLY A 17 -27.20 -22.28 -1.55
C GLY A 17 -26.24 -22.77 -0.48
N GLU A 18 -26.69 -23.66 0.40
CA GLU A 18 -25.84 -24.38 1.33
C GLU A 18 -24.76 -25.16 0.56
N LEU A 19 -23.56 -24.60 0.45
CA LEU A 19 -22.42 -25.31 -0.11
C LEU A 19 -21.84 -26.21 0.99
N ARG A 20 -22.29 -27.46 1.01
CA ARG A 20 -21.74 -28.52 1.87
C ARG A 20 -20.33 -28.85 1.38
N VAL A 21 -19.30 -28.26 2.00
CA VAL A 21 -17.91 -28.65 1.74
C VAL A 21 -17.54 -29.74 2.74
N ALA A 22 -17.67 -30.99 2.31
CA ALA A 22 -17.01 -32.12 2.97
C ALA A 22 -15.50 -31.99 2.73
N ALA A 23 -14.77 -31.56 3.76
CA ALA A 23 -13.32 -31.46 3.71
C ALA A 23 -12.70 -32.85 3.90
N ALA A 24 -12.36 -33.49 2.78
CA ALA A 24 -11.39 -34.57 2.73
C ALA A 24 -10.48 -34.33 1.52
N GLY A 25 -9.19 -34.17 1.78
CA GLY A 25 -8.11 -34.41 0.83
C GLY A 25 -8.00 -33.45 -0.35
N GLU A 26 -6.97 -32.61 -0.28
CA GLU A 26 -6.03 -32.36 -1.38
C GLU A 26 -6.55 -31.67 -2.66
N ASN A 27 -6.07 -30.43 -2.84
CA ASN A 27 -5.71 -29.84 -4.14
C ASN A 27 -6.84 -29.53 -5.15
N ALA A 28 -8.00 -29.03 -4.71
CA ALA A 28 -8.93 -28.39 -5.63
C ALA A 28 -8.49 -26.95 -5.97
N LYS A 29 -7.65 -26.81 -6.99
CA LYS A 29 -7.46 -25.53 -7.70
C LYS A 29 -8.78 -25.16 -8.39
N GLN A 30 -9.56 -24.29 -7.76
CA GLN A 30 -10.74 -23.71 -8.36
C GLN A 30 -10.38 -22.36 -8.99
N VAL A 31 -10.04 -22.38 -10.28
CA VAL A 31 -9.98 -21.18 -11.11
C VAL A 31 -11.41 -20.88 -11.54
N LEU A 32 -12.08 -19.97 -10.84
CA LEU A 32 -13.30 -19.32 -11.30
C LEU A 32 -12.92 -17.98 -11.91
N GLY A 33 -13.17 -17.84 -13.21
CA GLY A 33 -13.07 -16.57 -13.91
C GLY A 33 -14.12 -15.60 -13.37
N ASP A 34 -13.66 -14.48 -12.83
CA ASP A 34 -13.97 -13.13 -13.28
C ASP A 34 -13.16 -12.15 -12.39
N GLY A 35 -12.15 -11.52 -12.97
CA GLY A 35 -11.65 -10.19 -12.58
C GLY A 35 -11.20 -9.84 -11.14
N SER A 36 -11.19 -10.75 -10.15
CA SER A 36 -10.73 -10.41 -8.80
C SER A 36 -10.03 -11.59 -8.11
N THR A 37 -8.71 -11.53 -8.04
CA THR A 37 -7.91 -12.47 -7.25
C THR A 37 -7.94 -11.99 -5.80
N ILE A 38 -8.89 -12.48 -5.00
CA ILE A 38 -8.80 -12.38 -3.54
C ILE A 38 -7.70 -13.34 -3.11
N ALA A 39 -6.51 -12.81 -2.84
CA ALA A 39 -5.44 -13.56 -2.19
C ALA A 39 -5.87 -13.88 -0.75
N ILE A 40 -6.40 -15.08 -0.52
CA ILE A 40 -6.59 -15.60 0.85
C ILE A 40 -5.26 -16.20 1.28
N GLY A 41 -4.36 -15.33 1.73
CA GLY A 41 -3.18 -15.69 2.51
C GLY A 41 -3.47 -15.46 3.99
N SER A 42 -3.57 -16.54 4.75
CA SER A 42 -3.35 -16.63 6.20
C SER A 42 -3.72 -15.41 7.04
N LEU A 43 -4.97 -15.36 7.55
CA LEU A 43 -5.28 -14.49 8.69
C LEU A 43 -4.76 -15.15 9.98
N ASP A 44 -3.51 -14.86 10.30
CA ASP A 44 -3.07 -14.81 11.69
C ASP A 44 -3.05 -13.33 12.11
N THR A 45 -3.56 -13.09 13.30
CA THR A 45 -4.03 -11.82 13.89
C THR A 45 -3.14 -10.57 13.73
N THR A 46 -3.77 -9.39 13.85
CA THR A 46 -3.25 -8.06 14.29
C THR A 46 -3.02 -7.01 13.18
N GLU A 47 -3.73 -5.88 13.27
CA GLU A 47 -3.59 -4.62 12.50
C GLU A 47 -3.36 -4.76 10.98
N GLU A 48 -4.37 -4.44 10.16
CA GLU A 48 -4.36 -4.51 8.69
C GLU A 48 -3.02 -4.06 8.09
N GLN A 49 -2.10 -5.01 7.91
CA GLN A 49 -0.80 -4.75 7.34
C GLN A 49 -1.01 -4.49 5.85
N ILE A 50 -0.54 -3.35 5.38
CA ILE A 50 -0.64 -2.99 3.97
C ILE A 50 0.03 -4.06 3.09
N THR A 51 -0.51 -4.28 1.89
CA THR A 51 0.08 -5.19 0.90
C THR A 51 1.30 -4.57 0.22
N SER A 52 2.10 -5.36 -0.49
CA SER A 52 3.22 -4.84 -1.31
C SER A 52 2.73 -3.82 -2.36
N ALA A 53 1.56 -4.04 -2.96
CA ALA A 53 0.95 -3.09 -3.89
C ALA A 53 0.68 -1.73 -3.23
N GLN A 54 0.08 -1.74 -2.03
CA GLN A 54 -0.14 -0.51 -1.26
C GLN A 54 1.17 0.14 -0.80
N ALA A 55 2.21 -0.65 -0.48
CA ALA A 55 3.53 -0.13 -0.18
C ALA A 55 4.15 0.59 -1.40
N ILE A 56 4.04 0.02 -2.60
CA ILE A 56 4.48 0.65 -3.85
C ILE A 56 3.75 1.97 -4.09
N GLU A 57 2.42 2.02 -3.88
CA GLU A 57 1.64 3.25 -4.00
C GLU A 57 2.07 4.32 -3.01
N LEU A 58 2.40 3.94 -1.78
CA LEU A 58 2.92 4.85 -0.76
C LEU A 58 4.31 5.39 -1.15
N LEU A 59 5.20 4.53 -1.66
CA LEU A 59 6.52 4.94 -2.18
C LEU A 59 6.38 5.88 -3.40
N ALA A 60 5.41 5.65 -4.27
CA ALA A 60 5.09 6.55 -5.38
C ALA A 60 4.57 7.91 -4.90
N GLN A 61 3.73 7.94 -3.87
CA GLN A 61 3.27 9.20 -3.26
C GLN A 61 4.43 10.00 -2.66
N MET A 62 5.39 9.34 -1.99
CA MET A 62 6.61 10.01 -1.53
C MET A 62 7.40 10.63 -2.68
N GLN A 63 7.43 9.97 -3.85
CA GLN A 63 8.16 10.47 -5.02
C GLN A 63 7.53 11.75 -5.54
N ALA A 64 6.20 11.78 -5.66
CA ALA A 64 5.46 12.96 -6.08
C ALA A 64 5.64 14.16 -5.10
N LEU A 65 5.70 13.87 -3.80
CA LEU A 65 6.01 14.88 -2.78
C LEU A 65 7.43 15.45 -2.95
N LEU A 66 8.42 14.60 -3.23
CA LEU A 66 9.80 15.06 -3.47
C LEU A 66 9.93 15.88 -4.77
N GLU A 67 9.18 15.54 -5.81
CA GLU A 67 9.18 16.27 -7.08
C GLU A 67 8.70 17.72 -6.89
N THR A 68 7.61 17.89 -6.14
CA THR A 68 6.99 19.20 -5.87
C THR A 68 7.68 19.98 -4.74
N ALA A 69 8.52 19.32 -3.94
CA ALA A 69 9.23 19.97 -2.84
C ALA A 69 10.24 21.01 -3.33
N ASN A 70 10.31 22.15 -2.65
CA ASN A 70 11.33 23.17 -2.86
C ASN A 70 12.64 22.79 -2.15
N LEU A 71 13.33 21.79 -2.68
CA LEU A 71 14.61 21.29 -2.20
C LEU A 71 15.71 21.65 -3.21
N PRO A 72 16.97 21.87 -2.79
CA PRO A 72 18.07 22.02 -3.71
C PRO A 72 18.25 20.75 -4.57
N ASP A 73 18.59 20.92 -5.85
CA ASP A 73 18.60 19.83 -6.85
C ASP A 73 19.45 18.63 -6.44
N ALA A 74 20.59 18.88 -5.81
CA ALA A 74 21.49 17.82 -5.36
C ALA A 74 20.84 16.91 -4.30
N GLN A 75 20.09 17.49 -3.36
CA GLN A 75 19.42 16.76 -2.28
C GLN A 75 18.13 16.12 -2.80
N LYS A 76 17.36 16.81 -3.66
CA LYS A 76 16.21 16.22 -4.35
C LYS A 76 16.62 14.98 -5.15
N GLY A 77 17.66 15.10 -5.97
CA GLY A 77 18.17 13.99 -6.79
C GLY A 77 18.70 12.82 -5.96
N LYS A 78 19.36 13.06 -4.83
CA LYS A 78 19.79 12.00 -3.91
C LYS A 78 18.61 11.29 -3.26
N ALA A 79 17.64 12.03 -2.73
CA ALA A 79 16.44 11.46 -2.12
C ALA A 79 15.62 10.66 -3.14
N GLN A 80 15.45 11.17 -4.36
CA GLN A 80 14.77 10.46 -5.44
C GLN A 80 15.47 9.16 -5.83
N LYS A 81 16.82 9.12 -5.87
CA LYS A 81 17.57 7.90 -6.16
C LYS A 81 17.34 6.80 -5.12
N PHE A 82 17.41 7.13 -3.84
CA PHE A 82 17.15 6.16 -2.78
C PHE A 82 15.70 5.69 -2.79
N LEU A 83 14.75 6.61 -3.02
CA LEU A 83 13.35 6.25 -3.11
C LEU A 83 13.02 5.38 -4.33
N ALA A 84 13.65 5.64 -5.48
CA ALA A 84 13.50 4.82 -6.67
C ALA A 84 13.99 3.39 -6.43
N ALA A 85 15.14 3.22 -5.79
CA ALA A 85 15.67 1.91 -5.42
C ALA A 85 14.76 1.16 -4.43
N ALA A 86 14.22 1.86 -3.43
CA ALA A 86 13.23 1.29 -2.51
C ALA A 86 11.95 0.83 -3.23
N LYS A 87 11.49 1.61 -4.22
CA LYS A 87 10.30 1.28 -5.00
C LYS A 87 10.53 0.10 -5.95
N GLU A 88 11.69 0.05 -6.60
CA GLU A 88 12.08 -1.07 -7.46
C GLU A 88 12.08 -2.38 -6.66
N GLU A 89 12.75 -2.40 -5.52
CA GLU A 89 12.77 -3.58 -4.63
C GLU A 89 11.36 -3.98 -4.17
N ALA A 90 10.48 -3.01 -3.90
CA ALA A 90 9.11 -3.29 -3.49
C ALA A 90 8.27 -4.00 -4.57
N THR A 91 8.69 -3.96 -5.85
CA THR A 91 8.03 -4.66 -6.96
C THR A 91 8.46 -6.10 -7.14
N GLU A 92 9.51 -6.54 -6.44
CA GLU A 92 9.99 -7.91 -6.50
C GLU A 92 8.95 -8.88 -5.92
N SER A 93 9.02 -10.14 -6.34
CA SER A 93 8.11 -11.18 -5.84
C SER A 93 8.34 -11.46 -4.34
N GLU A 94 9.59 -11.29 -3.89
CA GLU A 94 10.00 -11.38 -2.49
C GLU A 94 10.83 -10.14 -2.12
N PRO A 95 10.17 -9.00 -1.78
CA PRO A 95 10.88 -7.74 -1.51
C PRO A 95 11.83 -7.81 -0.33
N ASP A 96 13.06 -7.33 -0.50
CA ASP A 96 13.99 -7.10 0.61
C ASP A 96 13.58 -5.86 1.43
N LYS A 97 12.80 -6.09 2.49
CA LYS A 97 12.31 -5.05 3.39
C LYS A 97 13.43 -4.32 4.14
N ASP A 98 14.57 -4.98 4.39
CA ASP A 98 15.72 -4.34 5.03
C ASP A 98 16.40 -3.38 4.06
N TYR A 99 16.51 -3.75 2.79
CA TYR A 99 16.99 -2.86 1.72
C TYR A 99 16.07 -1.65 1.52
N ILE A 100 14.75 -1.87 1.47
CA ILE A 100 13.76 -0.79 1.37
C ILE A 100 13.88 0.16 2.56
N LYS A 101 13.91 -0.37 3.79
CA LYS A 101 14.10 0.41 5.01
C LYS A 101 15.38 1.25 4.97
N SER A 102 16.51 0.64 4.60
CA SER A 102 17.82 1.32 4.51
C SER A 102 17.80 2.48 3.52
N ASN A 103 17.15 2.30 2.37
CA ASN A 103 16.98 3.36 1.39
C ASN A 103 16.05 4.48 1.88
N LEU A 104 14.95 4.14 2.55
CA LEU A 104 14.04 5.11 3.15
C LEU A 104 14.71 5.93 4.27
N GLU A 105 15.60 5.31 5.07
CA GLU A 105 16.42 6.03 6.05
C GLU A 105 17.41 7.01 5.37
N ARG A 106 17.94 6.66 4.20
CA ARG A 106 18.78 7.59 3.42
C ARG A 106 17.96 8.73 2.83
N VAL A 107 16.70 8.50 2.47
CA VAL A 107 15.75 9.59 2.11
C VAL A 107 15.59 10.53 3.30
N THR A 108 15.26 10.02 4.48
CA THR A 108 15.06 10.88 5.67
C THR A 108 16.31 11.70 5.98
N LYS A 109 17.48 11.07 6.06
CA LYS A 109 18.78 11.75 6.31
C LYS A 109 19.12 12.82 5.28
N THR A 110 18.81 12.57 4.00
CA THR A 110 19.05 13.55 2.93
C THR A 110 18.15 14.77 3.09
N LEU A 111 16.91 14.56 3.49
CA LEU A 111 15.96 15.65 3.74
C LEU A 111 16.31 16.43 5.01
N GLU A 112 16.72 15.76 6.09
CA GLU A 112 17.21 16.38 7.33
C GLU A 112 18.42 17.29 7.09
N ALA A 113 19.36 16.89 6.24
CA ALA A 113 20.48 17.75 5.86
C ALA A 113 20.07 19.04 5.12
N THR A 114 18.81 19.12 4.66
CA THR A 114 18.26 20.24 3.89
C THR A 114 17.36 21.16 4.75
N THR A 115 16.88 20.69 5.91
CA THR A 115 15.85 21.39 6.70
C THR A 115 16.32 22.63 7.46
N ALA A 116 17.56 23.09 7.26
CA ALA A 116 18.10 24.32 7.86
C ALA A 116 17.28 25.60 7.52
N THR A 117 16.40 25.56 6.50
CA THR A 117 15.35 26.55 6.25
C THR A 117 13.99 26.01 6.71
N VAL A 118 13.58 26.43 7.91
CA VAL A 118 12.56 25.81 8.79
C VAL A 118 11.14 25.72 8.19
N THR A 119 10.73 26.63 7.31
CA THR A 119 9.31 26.73 6.90
C THR A 119 8.91 25.72 5.83
N ALA A 120 9.72 25.58 4.76
CA ALA A 120 9.39 24.69 3.64
C ALA A 120 9.62 23.20 3.99
N SER A 121 10.58 22.94 4.87
CA SER A 121 10.90 21.61 5.37
C SER A 121 9.80 21.05 6.28
N THR A 122 9.15 21.89 7.09
CA THR A 122 8.03 21.48 7.95
C THR A 122 6.84 20.95 7.13
N GLY A 123 6.47 21.64 6.03
CA GLY A 123 5.36 21.22 5.18
C GLY A 123 5.59 19.86 4.50
N LEU A 124 6.80 19.62 3.99
CA LEU A 124 7.17 18.34 3.39
C LEU A 124 7.10 17.20 4.43
N TRP A 125 7.64 17.43 5.63
CA TRP A 125 7.62 16.41 6.69
C TRP A 125 6.21 16.07 7.18
N GLN A 126 5.30 17.05 7.27
CA GLN A 126 3.90 16.80 7.61
C GLN A 126 3.22 15.88 6.58
N SER A 127 3.56 16.00 5.30
CA SER A 127 3.04 15.14 4.24
C SER A 127 3.68 13.74 4.21
N LEU A 128 4.97 13.63 4.55
CA LEU A 128 5.69 12.35 4.55
C LEU A 128 5.39 11.49 5.79
N LYS A 129 5.17 12.11 6.96
CA LYS A 129 4.89 11.41 8.23
C LYS A 129 3.77 10.36 8.14
N PRO A 130 2.58 10.65 7.60
CA PRO A 130 1.52 9.63 7.48
C PRO A 130 1.93 8.48 6.56
N ILE A 131 2.73 8.74 5.53
CA ILE A 131 3.22 7.69 4.62
C ILE A 131 4.19 6.75 5.35
N PHE A 132 5.19 7.30 6.06
CA PHE A 132 6.12 6.50 6.87
C PHE A 132 5.40 5.70 7.95
N THR A 133 4.37 6.28 8.57
CA THR A 133 3.58 5.60 9.62
C THR A 133 2.88 4.36 9.06
N ARG A 134 2.39 4.41 7.82
CA ARG A 134 1.76 3.26 7.15
C ARG A 134 2.77 2.23 6.63
N LEU A 135 3.93 2.67 6.16
CA LEU A 135 5.00 1.78 5.66
C LEU A 135 5.73 1.03 6.78
N ALA A 136 5.91 1.66 7.94
CA ALA A 136 6.68 1.11 9.05
C ALA A 136 6.27 -0.31 9.48
N PRO A 137 4.99 -0.62 9.78
CA PRO A 137 4.61 -1.97 10.17
C PRO A 137 4.88 -3.00 9.07
N TRP A 138 4.67 -2.65 7.79
CA TRP A 138 4.98 -3.53 6.67
C TRP A 138 6.48 -3.84 6.57
N LEU A 139 7.33 -2.86 6.89
CA LEU A 139 8.79 -3.00 6.96
C LEU A 139 9.28 -3.69 8.25
N GLY A 140 8.39 -4.07 9.16
CA GLY A 140 8.75 -4.68 10.44
C GLY A 140 9.42 -3.72 11.41
N VAL A 141 9.18 -2.42 11.29
CA VAL A 141 9.71 -1.39 12.20
C VAL A 141 8.59 -0.56 12.84
N ALA A 142 8.90 0.08 13.96
CA ALA A 142 8.01 1.08 14.54
C ALA A 142 7.99 2.36 13.68
N ALA A 143 6.87 3.07 13.64
CA ALA A 143 6.77 4.35 12.93
C ALA A 143 7.85 5.36 13.38
N THR A 144 8.22 5.34 14.67
CA THR A 144 9.28 6.15 15.26
C THR A 144 10.66 5.93 14.66
N TYR A 145 10.90 4.82 13.95
CA TYR A 145 12.15 4.58 13.22
C TYR A 145 12.45 5.69 12.21
N PHE A 146 11.43 6.17 11.50
CA PHE A 146 11.58 7.23 10.49
C PHE A 146 11.24 8.62 11.04
N VAL A 147 10.31 8.72 11.99
CA VAL A 147 9.73 10.01 12.41
C VAL A 147 10.14 10.44 13.83
N GLY A 148 10.87 9.60 14.56
CA GLY A 148 11.27 9.85 15.96
C GLY A 148 12.57 10.63 16.13
N GLY A 149 13.24 11.01 15.05
CA GLY A 149 14.45 11.85 15.07
C GLY A 149 14.20 13.36 14.98
N LEU A 150 12.94 13.80 14.89
CA LEU A 150 12.50 15.19 14.78
C LEU A 150 12.10 15.78 16.15
#